data_AF-A0A4D7B5U3-F1
#
_entry.id   AF-A0A4D7B5U3-F1
#
_cell.length_a   1.000
_cell.length_b   1.000
_cell.length_c   1.000
_cell.angle_alpha   90.00
_cell.angle_beta   90.00
_cell.angle_gamma   90.00
#
_symmetry.space_group_name_H-M   'P 1'
#
loop_
_entity.id
_entity.type
_entity.pdbx_description
1 polymer ?
#
loop_
_entity_poly.entity_id
_entity_poly.type
_entity_poly.pdbx_seq_one_letter_code
_entity_poly.pdbx_strand_id
1 'polypeptide(L)'
;MAQRAALFEETPGNQAGTLMQGSVIWRTQTVSVGRGQPPDLVLVGEVTIPERRMTVTVTIRRNLDETLPATHTIEIVFALPRDFEFRGVAEVPGVLMKPSEQARGVPLVGQAVRVTNGFFFVGLSAALDSDKVGNIEALRSRAFIDIPMRYDTGRRAILTIEKGVAGDRAFEEALSAWGQ
;
A
#
# COMPACT_ATOMS: atom_id res chain seq x y z
N MET A 1 -10.77 1.49 -16.43
CA MET A 1 -11.25 0.23 -15.85
C MET A 1 -10.60 0.05 -14.49
N ALA A 2 -11.31 -0.47 -13.49
CA ALA A 2 -10.72 -0.79 -12.19
C ALA A 2 -10.00 -2.16 -12.28
N GLN A 3 -8.92 -2.34 -11.53
CA GLN A 3 -8.16 -3.61 -11.42
C GLN A 3 -8.62 -4.41 -10.21
N ARG A 4 -8.19 -5.67 -10.08
CA ARG A 4 -8.64 -6.54 -8.99
C ARG A 4 -7.99 -6.19 -7.66
N ALA A 5 -8.76 -6.32 -6.60
CA ALA A 5 -8.25 -6.44 -5.24
C ALA A 5 -8.96 -7.60 -4.55
N ALA A 6 -8.36 -8.15 -3.50
CA ALA A 6 -8.97 -9.19 -2.70
C ALA A 6 -8.57 -9.01 -1.23
N LEU A 7 -9.52 -9.21 -0.32
CA LEU A 7 -9.28 -9.23 1.11
C LEU A 7 -9.42 -10.67 1.61
N PHE A 8 -8.32 -11.22 2.09
CA PHE A 8 -8.31 -12.48 2.80
C PHE A 8 -8.32 -12.23 4.31
N GLU A 9 -9.20 -12.88 5.05
CA GLU A 9 -9.25 -12.85 6.50
C GLU A 9 -9.08 -14.25 7.07
N GLU A 10 -8.23 -14.39 8.09
CA GLU A 10 -8.10 -15.67 8.79
C GLU A 10 -9.35 -15.95 9.63
N THR A 11 -9.80 -17.20 9.58
CA THR A 11 -10.90 -17.70 10.42
C THR A 11 -10.31 -18.61 11.49
N PRO A 12 -10.50 -18.35 12.79
CA PRO A 12 -10.00 -19.23 13.84
C PRO A 12 -10.45 -20.67 13.64
N GLY A 13 -9.51 -21.61 13.62
CA GLY A 13 -9.78 -23.04 13.42
C GLY A 13 -10.09 -23.46 11.98
N ASN A 14 -10.08 -22.55 11.01
CA ASN A 14 -10.26 -22.85 9.58
C ASN A 14 -9.14 -22.23 8.74
N GLN A 15 -8.25 -23.09 8.23
CA GLN A 15 -7.12 -22.67 7.39
C GLN A 15 -7.54 -22.05 6.05
N ALA A 16 -8.77 -22.30 5.57
CA ALA A 16 -9.27 -21.72 4.33
C ALA A 16 -9.64 -20.23 4.46
N GLY A 17 -9.82 -19.70 5.67
CA GLY A 17 -10.17 -18.30 5.92
C GLY A 17 -11.45 -17.83 5.23
N THR A 18 -11.55 -16.54 4.95
CA THR A 18 -12.61 -15.90 4.15
C THR A 18 -11.97 -15.00 3.12
N LEU A 19 -12.27 -15.24 1.84
CA LEU A 19 -11.80 -14.44 0.72
C LEU A 19 -12.94 -13.57 0.18
N MET A 20 -12.74 -12.26 0.16
CA MET A 20 -13.67 -11.26 -0.34
C MET A 20 -13.07 -10.56 -1.56
N GLN A 21 -13.90 -10.28 -2.55
CA GLN A 21 -13.46 -9.65 -3.79
C GLN A 21 -13.59 -8.13 -3.70
N GLY A 22 -12.74 -7.45 -4.45
CA GLY A 22 -12.72 -6.01 -4.49
C GLY A 22 -12.14 -5.47 -5.78
N SER A 23 -11.97 -4.16 -5.80
CA SER A 23 -11.40 -3.46 -6.94
C SER A 23 -10.47 -2.35 -6.49
N VAL A 24 -9.56 -1.94 -7.36
CA VAL A 24 -8.67 -0.81 -7.16
C VAL A 24 -8.69 0.12 -8.38
N ILE A 25 -8.60 1.42 -8.11
CA ILE A 25 -8.39 2.45 -9.12
C ILE A 25 -7.04 3.12 -8.85
N TRP A 26 -6.15 3.05 -9.83
CA TRP A 26 -4.84 3.71 -9.79
C TRP A 26 -4.86 5.04 -10.53
N ARG A 27 -4.19 6.03 -9.96
CA ARG A 27 -3.97 7.35 -10.59
C ARG A 27 -2.71 8.01 -10.06
N THR A 28 -2.12 8.88 -10.88
CA THR A 28 -1.12 9.85 -10.48
C THR A 28 -1.81 11.17 -10.14
N GLN A 29 -1.23 11.94 -9.22
CA GLN A 29 -1.69 13.29 -8.89
C GLN A 29 -0.49 14.22 -8.78
N THR A 30 -0.59 15.38 -9.42
CA THR A 30 0.36 16.45 -9.26
C THR A 30 0.11 17.19 -7.95
N VAL A 31 1.15 17.36 -7.14
CA VAL A 31 1.09 18.08 -5.87
C VAL A 31 2.09 19.23 -5.84
N SER A 32 1.69 20.36 -5.25
CA SER A 32 2.62 21.46 -5.01
C SER A 32 3.48 21.13 -3.77
N VAL A 33 4.79 21.27 -3.91
CA VAL A 33 5.77 21.03 -2.82
C VAL A 33 6.26 22.34 -2.16
N GLY A 34 5.71 23.48 -2.56
CA GLY A 34 6.07 24.80 -2.03
C GLY A 34 6.21 25.86 -3.12
N ARG A 35 6.37 27.13 -2.72
CA ARG A 35 6.55 28.23 -3.67
C ARG A 35 7.88 28.10 -4.40
N GLY A 36 7.83 28.10 -5.73
CA GLY A 36 9.02 28.12 -6.60
C GLY A 36 9.69 26.77 -6.84
N GLN A 37 9.19 25.68 -6.24
CA GLN A 37 9.64 24.33 -6.56
C GLN A 37 8.78 23.72 -7.66
N PRO A 38 9.36 22.91 -8.57
CA PRO A 38 8.59 22.17 -9.55
C PRO A 38 7.59 21.25 -8.83
N PRO A 39 6.37 21.10 -9.35
CA PRO A 39 5.40 20.22 -8.74
C PRO A 39 5.91 18.78 -8.71
N ASP A 40 5.51 18.04 -7.68
CA ASP A 40 5.83 16.63 -7.52
C ASP A 40 4.65 15.76 -7.92
N LEU A 41 4.87 14.46 -8.02
CA LEU A 41 3.86 13.49 -8.41
C LEU A 41 3.69 12.44 -7.32
N VAL A 42 2.44 12.18 -6.95
CA VAL A 42 2.08 11.14 -5.99
C VAL A 42 1.26 10.07 -6.70
N LEU A 43 1.51 8.82 -6.35
CA LEU A 43 0.76 7.67 -6.84
C LEU A 43 -0.33 7.33 -5.81
N VAL A 44 -1.56 7.15 -6.28
CA VAL A 44 -2.71 6.81 -5.42
C VAL A 44 -3.44 5.59 -5.96
N GLY A 45 -3.67 4.62 -5.08
CA GLY A 45 -4.53 3.46 -5.28
C GLY A 45 -5.73 3.52 -4.34
N GLU A 46 -6.93 3.60 -4.89
CA GLU A 46 -8.18 3.57 -4.13
C GLU A 46 -8.83 2.20 -4.25
N VAL A 47 -8.80 1.43 -3.17
CA VAL A 47 -9.31 0.06 -3.08
C VAL A 47 -10.69 0.05 -2.43
N THR A 48 -11.62 -0.75 -2.96
CA THR A 48 -12.94 -0.98 -2.36
C THR A 48 -13.20 -2.47 -2.20
N ILE A 49 -13.59 -2.88 -0.99
CA ILE A 49 -14.06 -4.23 -0.64
C ILE A 49 -15.54 -4.13 -0.24
N PRO A 50 -16.49 -4.38 -1.17
CA PRO A 50 -17.92 -4.14 -0.94
C PRO A 50 -18.50 -4.95 0.21
N GLU A 51 -18.20 -6.26 0.28
CA GLU A 51 -18.71 -7.15 1.34
C GLU A 51 -18.34 -6.64 2.75
N ARG A 52 -17.21 -5.94 2.85
CA ARG A 52 -16.66 -5.42 4.09
C ARG A 52 -17.03 -3.96 4.36
N ARG A 53 -17.72 -3.29 3.41
CA ARG A 53 -17.94 -1.83 3.37
C ARG A 53 -16.66 -1.04 3.64
N MET A 54 -15.54 -1.57 3.16
CA MET A 54 -14.20 -1.05 3.43
C MET A 54 -13.66 -0.36 2.18
N THR A 55 -13.11 0.84 2.37
CA THR A 55 -12.27 1.52 1.38
C THR A 55 -10.87 1.67 1.95
N VAL A 56 -9.85 1.45 1.13
CA VAL A 56 -8.45 1.66 1.50
C VAL A 56 -7.79 2.57 0.48
N THR A 57 -7.23 3.68 0.92
CA THR A 57 -6.44 4.57 0.07
C THR A 57 -4.97 4.34 0.36
N VAL A 58 -4.22 3.94 -0.67
CA VAL A 58 -2.76 3.78 -0.64
C VAL A 58 -2.15 4.95 -1.39
N THR A 59 -1.30 5.75 -0.73
CA THR A 59 -0.58 6.86 -1.38
C THR A 59 0.91 6.63 -1.28
N ILE A 60 1.61 6.62 -2.42
CA ILE A 60 3.07 6.47 -2.49
C ILE A 60 3.67 7.76 -3.04
N ARG A 61 4.72 8.25 -2.38
CA ARG A 61 5.46 9.45 -2.79
C ARG A 61 6.93 9.36 -2.44
N ARG A 62 7.79 10.04 -3.19
CA ARG A 62 9.17 10.27 -2.74
C ARG A 62 9.19 11.12 -1.48
N ASN A 63 10.16 10.85 -0.61
CA ASN A 63 10.37 11.64 0.58
C ASN A 63 11.25 12.85 0.24
N LEU A 64 10.78 14.05 0.57
CA LEU A 64 11.54 15.30 0.45
C LEU A 64 11.89 15.90 1.83
N ASP A 65 11.43 15.27 2.91
CA ASP A 65 11.75 15.68 4.28
C ASP A 65 13.08 15.04 4.69
N GLU A 66 14.12 15.86 4.76
CA GLU A 66 15.48 15.45 5.16
C GLU A 66 15.56 14.99 6.63
N THR A 67 14.55 15.28 7.45
CA THR A 67 14.52 14.86 8.86
C THR A 67 14.06 13.41 9.02
N LEU A 68 13.42 12.85 8.00
CA LEU A 68 12.95 11.47 7.99
C LEU A 68 13.96 10.57 7.25
N PRO A 69 14.50 9.50 7.86
CA PRO A 69 15.45 8.59 7.20
C PRO A 69 14.75 7.60 6.26
N ALA A 70 13.96 8.12 5.31
CA ALA A 70 13.23 7.35 4.32
C ALA A 70 13.45 7.89 2.90
N THR A 71 13.41 7.00 1.91
CA THR A 71 13.46 7.40 0.49
C THR A 71 12.08 7.72 -0.07
N HIS A 72 11.08 6.97 0.36
CA HIS A 72 9.68 7.09 -0.05
C HIS A 72 8.79 6.82 1.15
N THR A 73 7.57 7.31 1.06
CA THR A 73 6.54 7.06 2.06
C THR A 73 5.36 6.37 1.41
N ILE A 74 4.78 5.40 2.11
CA ILE A 74 3.51 4.77 1.77
C ILE A 74 2.52 5.07 2.88
N GLU A 75 1.45 5.78 2.54
CA GLU A 75 0.33 6.03 3.44
C GLU A 75 -0.80 5.07 3.13
N ILE A 76 -1.35 4.46 4.17
CA ILE A 76 -2.44 3.48 4.06
C ILE A 76 -3.55 3.94 4.99
N VAL A 77 -4.66 4.40 4.38
CA VAL A 77 -5.81 4.93 5.10
C VAL A 77 -7.01 4.01 4.90
N PHE A 78 -7.51 3.42 6.00
CA PHE A 78 -8.69 2.58 6.04
C PHE A 78 -9.91 3.42 6.43
N ALA A 79 -10.89 3.48 5.52
CA ALA A 79 -12.23 3.94 5.83
C ALA A 79 -13.13 2.73 6.10
N LEU A 80 -13.52 2.58 7.37
CA LEU A 80 -14.31 1.46 7.87
C LEU A 80 -15.66 1.96 8.40
N PRO A 81 -16.72 1.15 8.34
CA PRO A 81 -18.00 1.51 8.93
C PRO A 81 -17.89 1.60 10.45
N ARG A 82 -18.72 2.42 11.10
CA ARG A 82 -18.66 2.61 12.57
C ARG A 82 -18.91 1.33 13.36
N ASP A 83 -19.72 0.43 12.81
CA ASP A 83 -20.09 -0.88 13.33
C ASP A 83 -19.17 -2.00 12.78
N PHE A 84 -17.95 -1.68 12.36
CA PHE A 84 -17.01 -2.66 11.84
C PHE A 84 -16.74 -3.77 12.87
N GLU A 85 -17.02 -5.03 12.48
CA GLU A 85 -17.03 -6.16 13.41
C GLU A 85 -15.69 -6.40 14.13
N PHE A 86 -14.56 -5.97 13.54
CA PHE A 86 -13.25 -6.12 14.14
C PHE A 86 -12.71 -4.88 14.86
N ARG A 87 -13.56 -3.87 15.09
CA ARG A 87 -13.28 -2.63 15.83
C ARG A 87 -12.23 -1.69 15.22
N GLY A 88 -11.52 -2.13 14.18
CA GLY A 88 -10.55 -1.34 13.45
C GLY A 88 -9.35 -2.18 13.01
N VAL A 89 -8.35 -1.52 12.44
CA VAL A 89 -7.04 -2.11 12.14
C VAL A 89 -6.09 -1.69 13.25
N ALA A 90 -5.49 -2.67 13.92
CA ALA A 90 -4.54 -2.45 15.00
C ALA A 90 -3.13 -2.18 14.47
N GLU A 91 -2.75 -2.88 13.41
CA GLU A 91 -1.37 -2.97 12.92
C GLU A 91 -1.34 -3.28 11.43
N VAL A 92 -0.40 -2.62 10.73
CA VAL A 92 0.08 -2.98 9.40
C VAL A 92 1.59 -3.21 9.54
N PRO A 93 2.08 -4.46 9.46
CA PRO A 93 3.51 -4.75 9.67
C PRO A 93 4.42 -4.22 8.57
N GLY A 94 3.88 -3.98 7.37
CA GLY A 94 4.64 -3.52 6.21
C GLY A 94 3.88 -3.76 4.90
N VAL A 95 4.60 -3.70 3.79
CA VAL A 95 4.08 -3.92 2.43
C VAL A 95 4.95 -4.93 1.72
N LEU A 96 4.35 -5.87 1.00
CA LEU A 96 5.06 -6.85 0.18
C LEU A 96 4.70 -6.69 -1.29
N MET A 97 5.69 -6.90 -2.16
CA MET A 97 5.52 -6.87 -3.61
C MET A 97 5.59 -8.29 -4.18
N LYS A 98 4.68 -8.62 -5.10
CA LYS A 98 4.47 -9.97 -5.63
C LYS A 98 4.46 -9.99 -7.16
N PRO A 99 5.12 -10.99 -7.80
CA PRO A 99 5.09 -11.12 -9.26
C PRO A 99 3.74 -11.66 -9.77
N SER A 100 3.01 -12.40 -8.93
CA SER A 100 1.66 -12.91 -9.21
C SER A 100 0.88 -13.08 -7.91
N GLU A 101 -0.44 -13.19 -7.99
CA GLU A 101 -1.33 -13.28 -6.83
C GLU A 101 -1.01 -14.44 -5.87
N GLN A 102 -0.56 -15.58 -6.40
CA GLN A 102 -0.26 -16.79 -5.63
C GLN A 102 1.20 -16.89 -5.17
N ALA A 103 2.09 -16.05 -5.73
CA ALA A 103 3.50 -16.09 -5.42
C ALA A 103 3.79 -15.54 -4.02
N ARG A 104 4.87 -16.01 -3.39
CA ARG A 104 5.36 -15.40 -2.16
C ARG A 104 5.82 -13.96 -2.42
N GLY A 105 5.39 -13.03 -1.57
CA GLY A 105 5.82 -11.64 -1.64
C GLY A 105 7.24 -11.41 -1.13
N VAL A 106 7.89 -10.39 -1.68
CA VAL A 106 9.13 -9.82 -1.17
C VAL A 106 8.78 -8.56 -0.37
N PRO A 107 9.14 -8.46 0.92
CA PRO A 107 8.84 -7.28 1.70
C PRO A 107 9.64 -6.09 1.18
N LEU A 108 9.00 -4.92 1.13
CA LEU A 108 9.72 -3.65 1.01
C LEU A 108 10.48 -3.41 2.31
N VAL A 109 11.74 -3.01 2.18
CA VAL A 109 12.59 -2.69 3.34
C VAL A 109 12.19 -1.31 3.86
N GLY A 110 11.62 -1.26 5.04
CA GLY A 110 11.12 -0.02 5.64
C GLY A 110 10.50 -0.24 7.01
N GLN A 111 10.06 0.85 7.62
CA GLN A 111 9.41 0.85 8.93
C GLN A 111 7.95 1.29 8.78
N ALA A 112 7.03 0.46 9.27
CA ALA A 112 5.61 0.80 9.38
C ALA A 112 5.27 1.28 10.79
N VAL A 113 4.42 2.29 10.89
CA VAL A 113 3.87 2.82 12.14
C VAL A 113 2.39 3.13 12.01
N ARG A 114 1.64 3.01 13.10
CA ARG A 114 0.27 3.52 13.21
C ARG A 114 0.33 4.99 13.61
N VAL A 115 -0.20 5.87 12.76
CA VAL A 115 -0.26 7.32 13.04
C VAL A 115 -1.49 7.63 13.89
N THR A 116 -2.67 7.19 13.41
CA THR A 116 -3.94 7.30 14.13
C THR A 116 -4.81 6.08 13.83
N ASN A 117 -6.04 6.03 14.36
CA ASN A 117 -7.01 5.00 13.97
C ASN A 117 -7.25 5.04 12.46
N GLY A 118 -7.07 3.89 11.81
CA GLY A 118 -7.25 3.74 10.38
C GLY A 118 -6.16 4.38 9.51
N PHE A 119 -5.11 4.99 10.07
CA PHE A 119 -4.04 5.60 9.29
C PHE A 119 -2.67 5.04 9.68
N PHE A 120 -2.01 4.43 8.69
CA PHE A 120 -0.68 3.86 8.80
C PHE A 120 0.28 4.53 7.84
N PHE A 121 1.53 4.65 8.26
CA PHE A 121 2.60 5.25 7.50
C PHE A 121 3.76 4.27 7.43
N VAL A 122 4.31 4.07 6.23
CA VAL A 122 5.48 3.23 5.98
C VAL A 122 6.57 4.08 5.36
N GLY A 123 7.70 4.25 6.05
CA GLY A 123 8.90 4.88 5.50
C GLY A 123 9.81 3.82 4.89
N LEU A 124 10.07 3.88 3.58
CA LEU A 124 10.98 2.97 2.91
C LEU A 124 12.43 3.34 3.24
N SER A 125 13.24 2.35 3.62
CA SER A 125 14.60 2.53 4.14
C SER A 125 15.47 3.40 3.23
N ALA A 126 16.18 4.35 3.85
CA ALA A 126 17.29 5.08 3.23
C ALA A 126 18.66 4.63 3.78
N ALA A 127 18.70 3.60 4.64
CA ALA A 127 19.89 3.21 5.38
C ALA A 127 21.01 2.64 4.51
N LEU A 128 20.67 1.83 3.51
CA LEU A 128 21.61 1.22 2.57
C LEU A 128 21.16 1.49 1.14
N ASP A 129 22.11 1.73 0.22
CA ASP A 129 21.78 1.91 -1.20
C ASP A 129 21.14 0.66 -1.82
N SER A 130 21.51 -0.53 -1.33
CA SER A 130 20.85 -1.79 -1.72
C SER A 130 19.37 -1.82 -1.38
N ASP A 131 18.97 -1.23 -0.25
CA ASP A 131 17.55 -1.16 0.15
C ASP A 131 16.78 -0.27 -0.81
N LYS A 132 17.37 0.87 -1.19
CA LYS A 132 16.77 1.82 -2.12
C LYS A 132 16.54 1.16 -3.48
N VAL A 133 17.59 0.57 -4.06
CA VAL A 133 17.53 -0.12 -5.34
C VAL A 133 16.54 -1.28 -5.29
N GLY A 134 16.58 -2.10 -4.24
CA GLY A 134 15.66 -3.24 -4.07
C GLY A 134 14.20 -2.82 -3.96
N ASN A 135 13.91 -1.76 -3.21
CA ASN A 135 12.55 -1.24 -3.08
C ASN A 135 12.01 -0.68 -4.41
N ILE A 136 12.81 0.12 -5.12
CA ILE A 136 12.40 0.68 -6.42
C ILE A 136 12.18 -0.43 -7.45
N GLU A 137 13.08 -1.40 -7.53
CA GLU A 137 12.93 -2.54 -8.42
C GLU A 137 11.65 -3.33 -8.10
N ALA A 138 11.38 -3.57 -6.82
CA ALA A 138 10.17 -4.26 -6.40
C ALA A 138 8.88 -3.48 -6.75
N LEU A 139 8.86 -2.15 -6.56
CA LEU A 139 7.72 -1.30 -6.93
C LEU A 139 7.49 -1.28 -8.45
N ARG A 140 8.58 -1.28 -9.23
CA ARG A 140 8.54 -1.25 -10.69
C ARG A 140 8.07 -2.58 -11.28
N SER A 141 8.76 -3.68 -10.98
CA SER A 141 8.64 -4.93 -11.73
C SER A 141 7.60 -5.92 -11.21
N ARG A 142 7.09 -5.73 -9.99
CA ARG A 142 6.09 -6.63 -9.40
C ARG A 142 4.67 -6.13 -9.71
N ALA A 143 3.78 -7.06 -10.02
CA ALA A 143 2.41 -6.78 -10.47
C ALA A 143 1.38 -6.66 -9.33
N PHE A 144 1.71 -7.18 -8.14
CA PHE A 144 0.80 -7.25 -7.00
C PHE A 144 1.43 -6.65 -5.73
N ILE A 145 0.57 -6.14 -4.86
CA ILE A 145 0.91 -5.57 -3.56
C ILE A 145 0.09 -6.29 -2.49
N ASP A 146 0.76 -6.82 -1.46
CA ASP A 146 0.09 -7.36 -0.27
C ASP A 146 0.31 -6.39 0.90
N ILE A 147 -0.79 -6.02 1.57
CA ILE A 147 -0.80 -5.28 2.82
C ILE A 147 -1.34 -6.22 3.91
N PRO A 148 -0.46 -6.95 4.61
CA PRO A 148 -0.86 -7.71 5.79
C PRO A 148 -1.32 -6.75 6.89
N MET A 149 -2.34 -7.16 7.63
CA MET A 149 -2.86 -6.37 8.73
C MET A 149 -3.37 -7.26 9.86
N ARG A 150 -3.43 -6.69 11.05
CA ARG A 150 -4.08 -7.31 12.20
C ARG A 150 -5.15 -6.36 12.71
N TYR A 151 -6.37 -6.86 12.86
CA TYR A 151 -7.47 -6.08 13.40
C TYR A 151 -7.37 -5.91 14.92
N ASP A 152 -8.14 -4.98 15.49
CA ASP A 152 -8.19 -4.74 16.95
C ASP A 152 -8.78 -5.90 17.76
N THR A 153 -9.39 -6.88 17.09
CA THR A 153 -9.77 -8.18 17.69
C THR A 153 -8.64 -9.20 17.72
N GLY A 154 -7.51 -8.92 17.07
CA GLY A 154 -6.39 -9.85 16.90
C GLY A 154 -6.48 -10.73 15.65
N ARG A 155 -7.62 -10.73 14.94
CA ARG A 155 -7.76 -11.45 13.66
C ARG A 155 -6.82 -10.86 12.61
N ARG A 156 -6.14 -11.72 11.86
CA ARG A 156 -5.24 -11.33 10.76
C ARG A 156 -5.98 -11.29 9.44
N ALA A 157 -5.54 -10.40 8.57
CA ALA A 157 -6.03 -10.27 7.21
C ALA A 157 -4.90 -9.85 6.28
N ILE A 158 -5.07 -10.07 4.99
CA ILE A 158 -4.16 -9.62 3.93
C ILE A 158 -5.02 -8.98 2.85
N LEU A 159 -4.72 -7.72 2.53
CA LEU A 159 -5.27 -7.06 1.36
C LEU A 159 -4.29 -7.23 0.20
N THR A 160 -4.71 -7.95 -0.83
CA THR A 160 -3.97 -8.14 -2.08
C THR A 160 -4.52 -7.18 -3.13
N ILE A 161 -3.64 -6.40 -3.77
CA ILE A 161 -4.01 -5.37 -4.75
C ILE A 161 -3.24 -5.62 -6.04
N GLU A 162 -3.93 -5.71 -7.16
CA GLU A 162 -3.33 -5.80 -8.49
C GLU A 162 -3.02 -4.40 -9.04
N LYS A 163 -1.82 -4.19 -9.57
CA LYS A 163 -1.49 -2.96 -10.32
C LYS A 163 -2.24 -2.95 -11.66
N GLY A 164 -2.10 -4.02 -12.43
CA GLY A 164 -2.58 -4.15 -13.80
C GLY A 164 -2.08 -3.02 -14.70
N VAL A 165 -2.60 -2.95 -15.93
CA VAL A 165 -2.09 -2.00 -16.95
C VAL A 165 -2.16 -0.53 -16.50
N ALA A 166 -3.22 -0.14 -15.80
CA ALA A 166 -3.38 1.24 -15.33
C ALA A 166 -2.43 1.56 -14.16
N GLY A 167 -2.28 0.64 -13.21
CA GLY A 167 -1.31 0.77 -12.13
C GLY A 167 0.11 0.77 -12.65
N ASP A 168 0.49 -0.15 -13.55
CA ASP A 168 1.83 -0.18 -14.14
C ASP A 168 2.19 1.15 -14.81
N ARG A 169 1.27 1.75 -15.56
CA ARG A 169 1.48 3.09 -16.13
C ARG A 169 1.64 4.17 -15.06
N ALA A 170 0.80 4.15 -14.03
CA ALA A 170 0.85 5.15 -12.96
C ALA A 170 2.14 5.04 -12.12
N PHE A 171 2.60 3.82 -11.84
CA PHE A 171 3.87 3.56 -11.18
C PHE A 171 5.05 4.03 -12.05
N GLU A 172 5.06 3.72 -13.34
CA GLU A 172 6.14 4.15 -14.24
C GLU A 172 6.20 5.68 -14.35
N GLU A 173 5.04 6.34 -14.50
CA GLU A 173 4.96 7.81 -14.52
C GLU A 173 5.50 8.44 -13.24
N ALA A 174 5.13 7.90 -12.08
CA ALA A 174 5.61 8.36 -10.78
C ALA A 174 7.12 8.16 -10.60
N LEU A 175 7.62 6.95 -10.87
CA LEU A 175 9.05 6.64 -10.77
C LEU A 175 9.89 7.50 -11.72
N SER A 176 9.43 7.70 -12.96
CA SER A 176 10.09 8.57 -13.92
C SER A 176 10.13 10.03 -13.44
N ALA A 177 9.03 10.55 -12.89
CA ALA A 177 8.99 11.90 -12.31
C ALA A 177 9.94 12.05 -11.11
N TRP A 178 10.21 10.97 -10.38
CA TRP A 178 11.18 10.94 -9.29
C TRP A 178 12.63 10.69 -9.76
N GLY A 179 12.85 10.47 -11.05
CA GLY A 179 14.17 10.22 -11.64
C GLY A 179 14.71 8.81 -11.41
N GLN A 180 13.83 7.81 -11.31
CA GLN A 180 14.15 6.43 -10.95
C GLN A 180 13.95 5.45 -12.09
#